data_AF-A0A955KZB7-F1
#
_entry.id   AF-A0A955KZB7-F1
#
_cell.length_a   1.000
_cell.length_b   1.000
_cell.length_c   1.000
_cell.angle_alpha   90.00
_cell.angle_beta   90.00
_cell.angle_gamma   90.00
#
_symmetry.space_group_name_H-M   'P 1'
#
loop_
_entity.id
_entity.type
_entity.pdbx_description
1 polymer ?
#
loop_
_entity_poly.entity_id
_entity_poly.type
_entity_poly.pdbx_seq_one_letter_code
_entity_poly.pdbx_strand_id
1 'polypeptide(L)'
;MRLLIKLLTKLAVLGIFLTTPVMVYAADTYPYSNATTCQTACQVDPWSFYKRECTSYAAWKVNEAGITFYNTMTGPNGSAGRFGSAGNWDNNAVSIGYVVDSSPSAGAIAVWDPNTNGAGAAGHVGYVDIVNGPNITISEYNWYPAYVYNTRTFISSASDAAQFYIHLSGSTSCPIGSDITFSSVISSGTSLTCSATSSITMQPGFNAVSGSEVRFYIQ
;
A
#
# COMPACT_ATOMS: atom_id res chain seq x y z
N MET A 1 -63.65 -2.43 39.02
CA MET A 1 -64.27 -2.81 37.72
C MET A 1 -63.50 -2.09 36.61
N ARG A 2 -63.09 -2.82 35.56
CA ARG A 2 -62.32 -2.40 34.36
C ARG A 2 -60.80 -2.30 34.56
N LEU A 3 -59.93 -2.93 33.76
CA LEU A 3 -60.06 -3.87 32.64
C LEU A 3 -58.64 -4.44 32.41
N LEU A 4 -58.51 -5.76 32.19
CA LEU A 4 -57.32 -6.37 31.58
C LEU A 4 -57.02 -5.73 30.22
N ILE A 5 -55.75 -5.62 29.79
CA ILE A 5 -55.34 -5.73 28.37
C ILE A 5 -53.80 -5.90 28.22
N LYS A 6 -53.44 -7.12 27.79
CA LYS A 6 -52.40 -7.51 26.82
C LYS A 6 -50.91 -7.43 27.21
N LEU A 7 -50.46 -8.57 27.74
CA LEU A 7 -49.11 -9.11 27.56
C LEU A 7 -48.86 -9.32 26.05
N LEU A 8 -48.13 -8.40 25.40
CA LEU A 8 -47.62 -8.60 24.04
C LEU A 8 -46.20 -9.17 24.14
N THR A 9 -46.07 -10.43 23.75
CA THR A 9 -44.81 -11.10 23.45
C THR A 9 -44.00 -10.26 22.47
N LYS A 10 -42.89 -9.67 22.94
CA LYS A 10 -41.85 -9.12 22.07
C LYS A 10 -41.14 -10.29 21.39
N LEU A 11 -41.63 -10.71 20.23
CA LEU A 11 -40.84 -11.50 19.30
C LEU A 11 -39.73 -10.58 18.77
N ALA A 12 -38.53 -10.70 19.35
CA ALA A 12 -37.34 -10.09 18.78
C ALA A 12 -37.04 -10.81 17.47
N VAL A 13 -37.50 -10.25 16.35
CA VAL A 13 -37.01 -10.64 15.03
C VAL A 13 -35.55 -10.21 14.98
N LEU A 14 -34.65 -11.16 15.23
CA LEU A 14 -33.22 -11.01 15.01
C LEU A 14 -33.02 -10.92 13.49
N GLY A 15 -33.23 -9.72 12.94
CA GLY A 15 -32.90 -9.41 11.57
C GLY A 15 -31.40 -9.57 11.41
N ILE A 16 -30.97 -10.70 10.84
CA ILE A 16 -29.62 -10.88 10.35
C ILE A 16 -29.47 -9.89 9.20
N PHE A 17 -28.94 -8.71 9.50
CA PHE A 17 -28.49 -7.77 8.48
C PHE A 17 -27.30 -8.42 7.78
N LEU A 18 -27.56 -9.07 6.64
CA LEU A 18 -26.54 -9.38 5.65
C LEU A 18 -26.03 -8.04 5.10
N THR A 19 -25.11 -7.41 5.83
CA THR A 19 -24.37 -6.28 5.32
C THR A 19 -23.45 -6.84 4.23
N THR A 20 -23.83 -6.66 2.97
CA THR A 20 -22.84 -6.77 1.91
C THR A 20 -21.79 -5.72 2.21
N PRO A 21 -20.49 -6.07 2.27
CA PRO A 21 -19.47 -5.04 2.40
C PRO A 21 -19.61 -4.13 1.19
N VAL A 22 -20.03 -2.89 1.41
CA VAL A 22 -19.91 -1.84 0.42
C VAL A 22 -18.40 -1.59 0.33
N MET A 23 -17.78 -2.07 -0.74
CA MET A 23 -16.43 -1.65 -1.12
C MET A 23 -16.49 -0.14 -1.34
N VAL A 24 -16.08 0.63 -0.33
CA VAL A 24 -15.82 2.05 -0.48
C VAL A 24 -14.56 2.14 -1.33
N TYR A 25 -14.71 2.40 -2.62
CA TYR A 25 -13.58 2.80 -3.45
C TYR A 25 -12.92 3.99 -2.79
N ALA A 26 -11.60 3.92 -2.57
CA ALA A 26 -10.85 5.01 -1.95
C ALA A 26 -11.17 6.30 -2.71
N ALA A 27 -11.73 7.28 -1.99
CA ALA A 27 -12.06 8.57 -2.58
C ALA A 27 -10.78 9.23 -3.08
N ASP A 28 -10.90 10.02 -4.14
CA ASP A 28 -9.79 10.81 -4.64
C ASP A 28 -9.45 11.93 -3.65
N THR A 29 -8.50 11.67 -2.74
CA THR A 29 -8.00 12.64 -1.76
C THR A 29 -6.74 13.37 -2.25
N TYR A 30 -6.35 13.18 -3.52
CA TYR A 30 -5.20 13.86 -4.10
C TYR A 30 -5.44 15.37 -4.19
N PRO A 31 -4.61 16.21 -3.56
CA PRO A 31 -4.87 17.65 -3.41
C PRO A 31 -4.79 18.45 -4.71
N TYR A 32 -4.32 17.84 -5.80
CA TYR A 32 -4.16 18.50 -7.10
C TYR A 32 -5.08 17.92 -8.18
N SER A 33 -6.16 17.23 -7.80
CA SER A 33 -7.17 16.68 -8.71
C SER A 33 -7.81 17.72 -9.65
N ASN A 34 -7.84 19.00 -9.24
CA ASN A 34 -8.36 20.12 -10.02
C ASN A 34 -7.27 20.98 -10.70
N ALA A 35 -5.99 20.61 -10.61
CA ALA A 35 -4.91 21.37 -11.24
C ALA A 35 -5.02 21.35 -12.78
N THR A 36 -4.32 22.27 -13.45
CA THR A 36 -4.22 22.26 -14.91
C THR A 36 -3.48 21.00 -15.37
N THR A 37 -3.95 20.38 -16.46
CA THR A 37 -3.31 19.19 -17.04
C THR A 37 -2.04 19.56 -17.81
N CYS A 38 -1.10 18.62 -17.93
CA CYS A 38 0.14 18.79 -18.69
C CYS A 38 -0.07 18.75 -20.23
N GLN A 39 -1.30 18.97 -20.70
CA GLN A 39 -1.61 19.24 -22.11
C GLN A 39 -1.53 20.73 -22.44
N THR A 40 -1.88 21.59 -21.48
CA THR A 40 -1.98 23.04 -21.67
C THR A 40 -0.88 23.77 -20.92
N ALA A 41 -0.63 23.39 -19.67
CA ALA A 41 0.42 23.98 -18.84
C ALA A 41 0.81 23.02 -17.71
N CYS A 42 2.00 22.44 -17.80
CA CYS A 42 2.50 21.51 -16.80
C CYS A 42 2.88 22.26 -15.52
N GLN A 43 2.19 21.94 -14.43
CA GLN A 43 2.50 22.46 -13.09
C GLN A 43 3.21 21.40 -12.27
N VAL A 44 4.21 21.82 -11.49
CA VAL A 44 5.01 20.92 -10.64
C VAL A 44 4.45 20.91 -9.22
N ASP A 45 4.39 19.74 -8.60
CA ASP A 45 4.02 19.52 -7.21
C ASP A 45 5.21 19.72 -6.23
N PRO A 46 5.00 19.67 -4.90
CA PRO A 46 6.08 19.80 -3.93
C PRO A 46 7.13 18.68 -3.98
N TRP A 47 6.82 17.52 -4.57
CA TRP A 47 7.75 16.39 -4.73
C TRP A 47 8.51 16.43 -6.06
N SER A 48 8.37 17.53 -6.82
CA SER A 48 9.02 17.77 -8.11
C SER A 48 8.52 16.88 -9.25
N PHE A 49 7.26 16.47 -9.23
CA PHE A 49 6.57 15.79 -10.34
C PHE A 49 5.48 16.67 -10.95
N TYR A 50 5.09 16.40 -12.20
CA TYR A 50 3.99 17.13 -12.83
C TYR A 50 2.65 16.68 -12.26
N LYS A 51 1.84 17.64 -11.81
CA LYS A 51 0.53 17.40 -11.21
C LYS A 51 -0.39 16.64 -12.16
N ARG A 52 -1.25 15.80 -11.58
CA ARG A 52 -2.23 14.93 -12.29
C ARG A 52 -1.60 13.83 -13.15
N GLU A 53 -0.28 13.67 -13.12
CA GLU A 53 0.41 12.51 -13.66
C GLU A 53 0.44 11.36 -12.64
N CYS A 54 0.63 10.14 -13.15
CA CYS A 54 0.79 8.93 -12.35
C CYS A 54 1.91 9.08 -11.30
N THR A 55 3.04 9.65 -11.70
CA THR A 55 4.22 9.88 -10.84
C THR A 55 3.93 10.82 -9.69
N SER A 56 3.16 11.89 -9.94
CA SER A 56 2.81 12.86 -8.90
C SER A 56 1.84 12.28 -7.87
N TYR A 57 0.85 11.52 -8.35
CA TYR A 57 -0.09 10.83 -7.47
C TYR A 57 0.62 9.77 -6.60
N ALA A 58 1.45 8.92 -7.20
CA ALA A 58 2.20 7.90 -6.47
C ALA A 58 3.14 8.54 -5.41
N ALA A 59 3.86 9.61 -5.77
CA ALA A 59 4.70 10.34 -4.83
C ALA A 59 3.87 10.92 -3.67
N TRP A 60 2.71 11.52 -3.95
CA TRP A 60 1.81 12.02 -2.91
C TRP A 60 1.33 10.91 -1.99
N LYS A 61 0.85 9.77 -2.51
CA LYS A 61 0.37 8.62 -1.70
C LYS A 61 1.45 8.10 -0.75
N VAL A 62 2.67 7.98 -1.24
CA VAL A 62 3.82 7.54 -0.43
C VAL A 62 4.10 8.55 0.71
N ASN A 63 4.06 9.85 0.42
CA ASN A 63 4.24 10.88 1.45
C ASN A 63 3.05 10.98 2.41
N GLU A 64 1.82 10.76 1.93
CA GLU A 64 0.61 10.65 2.76
C GLU A 64 0.73 9.47 3.75
N ALA A 65 1.34 8.36 3.32
CA ALA A 65 1.66 7.21 4.16
C ALA A 65 2.85 7.45 5.11
N GLY A 66 3.43 8.65 5.13
CA GLY A 66 4.51 9.03 6.04
C GLY A 66 5.92 8.67 5.55
N ILE A 67 6.07 8.21 4.30
CA ILE A 67 7.38 7.90 3.71
C ILE A 67 7.84 9.11 2.90
N THR A 68 9.01 9.66 3.26
CA THR A 68 9.62 10.77 2.54
C THR A 68 10.01 10.33 1.13
N PHE A 69 9.38 10.92 0.11
CA PHE A 69 9.64 10.55 -1.29
C PHE A 69 9.62 11.77 -2.20
N TYR A 70 10.71 11.96 -2.96
CA TYR A 70 10.88 13.09 -3.86
C TYR A 70 11.44 12.60 -5.19
N ASN A 71 11.18 13.34 -6.28
CA ASN A 71 11.71 13.03 -7.60
C ASN A 71 13.23 12.90 -7.60
N THR A 72 13.93 13.68 -6.76
CA THR A 72 15.35 13.52 -6.49
C THR A 72 15.56 13.32 -5.00
N MET A 73 16.14 12.19 -4.61
CA MET A 73 16.37 11.85 -3.22
C MET A 73 17.57 10.93 -3.05
N THR A 74 18.09 10.86 -1.84
CA THR A 74 19.09 9.86 -1.43
C THR A 74 18.35 8.65 -0.90
N GLY A 75 18.64 7.47 -1.46
CA GLY A 75 18.03 6.23 -1.02
C GLY A 75 18.81 5.57 0.12
N PRO A 76 18.38 4.39 0.57
CA PRO A 76 18.92 3.76 1.76
C PRO A 76 20.40 3.33 1.67
N ASN A 77 20.93 3.18 0.45
CA ASN A 77 22.36 2.87 0.26
C ASN A 77 23.26 4.14 0.29
N GLY A 78 22.70 5.32 0.57
CA GLY A 78 23.42 6.58 0.60
C GLY A 78 23.69 7.22 -0.76
N SER A 79 23.27 6.57 -1.86
CA SER A 79 23.37 7.12 -3.21
C SER A 79 22.17 8.01 -3.53
N ALA A 80 22.43 9.09 -4.25
CA ALA A 80 21.39 9.98 -4.76
C ALA A 80 20.99 9.58 -6.18
N GLY A 81 19.70 9.72 -6.49
CA GLY A 81 19.15 9.40 -7.80
C GLY A 81 17.95 10.27 -8.13
N ARG A 82 17.49 10.16 -9.37
CA ARG A 82 16.32 10.88 -9.88
C ARG A 82 15.36 9.93 -10.57
N PHE A 83 14.12 9.86 -10.08
CA PHE A 83 13.08 8.96 -10.57
C PHE A 83 12.59 9.32 -11.97
N GLY A 84 12.26 10.59 -12.23
CA GLY A 84 11.83 11.05 -13.55
C GLY A 84 10.53 10.39 -14.04
N SER A 85 10.51 9.98 -15.31
CA SER A 85 9.40 9.25 -15.92
C SER A 85 9.18 7.89 -15.28
N ALA A 86 7.93 7.43 -15.23
CA ALA A 86 7.51 6.20 -14.55
C ALA A 86 8.36 4.97 -14.90
N GLY A 87 8.69 4.77 -16.18
CA GLY A 87 9.50 3.64 -16.64
C GLY A 87 10.98 3.65 -16.23
N ASN A 88 11.44 4.66 -15.50
CA ASN A 88 12.78 4.69 -14.90
C ASN A 88 12.74 4.44 -13.38
N TRP A 89 11.55 4.32 -12.78
CA TRP A 89 11.42 4.31 -11.33
C TRP A 89 12.02 3.06 -10.69
N ASP A 90 11.81 1.90 -11.29
CA ASP A 90 12.37 0.61 -10.90
C ASP A 90 13.92 0.65 -10.93
N ASN A 91 14.49 1.10 -12.05
CA ASN A 91 15.93 1.20 -12.27
C ASN A 91 16.59 2.19 -11.31
N ASN A 92 15.97 3.35 -11.10
CA ASN A 92 16.45 4.34 -10.14
C ASN A 92 16.30 3.85 -8.69
N ALA A 93 15.20 3.17 -8.35
CA ALA A 93 15.00 2.61 -7.01
C ALA A 93 16.10 1.61 -6.66
N VAL A 94 16.43 0.70 -7.58
CA VAL A 94 17.56 -0.24 -7.40
C VAL A 94 18.88 0.52 -7.21
N SER A 95 19.16 1.54 -8.04
CA SER A 95 20.43 2.27 -7.98
C SER A 95 20.64 3.02 -6.66
N ILE A 96 19.56 3.49 -6.03
CA ILE A 96 19.60 4.15 -4.72
C ILE A 96 19.32 3.22 -3.53
N GLY A 97 19.22 1.90 -3.77
CA GLY A 97 19.23 0.87 -2.72
C GLY A 97 17.87 0.49 -2.15
N TYR A 98 16.78 0.73 -2.87
CA TYR A 98 15.49 0.13 -2.57
C TYR A 98 15.39 -1.27 -3.18
N VAL A 99 14.54 -2.10 -2.57
CA VAL A 99 14.21 -3.42 -3.10
C VAL A 99 13.19 -3.27 -4.22
N VAL A 100 13.46 -3.91 -5.36
CA VAL A 100 12.57 -3.99 -6.50
C VAL A 100 12.48 -5.45 -6.92
N ASP A 101 11.27 -5.99 -6.95
CA ASP A 101 11.00 -7.37 -7.33
C ASP A 101 9.61 -7.50 -7.98
N SER A 102 9.17 -8.72 -8.25
CA SER A 102 7.85 -9.02 -8.82
C SER A 102 6.81 -9.39 -7.75
N SER A 103 7.06 -9.12 -6.48
CA SER A 103 6.19 -9.50 -5.37
C SER A 103 5.39 -8.28 -4.89
N PRO A 104 4.05 -8.27 -5.08
CA PRO A 104 3.23 -7.14 -4.63
C PRO A 104 3.18 -7.09 -3.10
N SER A 105 3.25 -5.88 -2.54
CA SER A 105 2.98 -5.62 -1.13
C SER A 105 2.16 -4.34 -0.99
N ALA A 106 1.30 -4.27 0.02
CA ALA A 106 0.55 -3.06 0.30
C ALA A 106 1.54 -1.94 0.67
N GLY A 107 1.38 -0.76 0.06
CA GLY A 107 2.28 0.36 0.18
C GLY A 107 3.47 0.38 -0.79
N ALA A 108 3.66 -0.67 -1.60
CA ALA A 108 4.61 -0.63 -2.70
C ALA A 108 4.12 0.26 -3.84
N ILE A 109 5.05 0.68 -4.69
CA ILE A 109 4.73 1.28 -5.99
C ILE A 109 4.77 0.18 -7.05
N ALA A 110 3.65 -0.05 -7.72
CA ALA A 110 3.56 -0.90 -8.89
C ALA A 110 4.09 -0.17 -10.13
N VAL A 111 4.94 -0.81 -10.92
CA VAL A 111 5.61 -0.22 -12.10
C VAL A 111 5.29 -0.99 -13.36
N TRP A 112 4.92 -0.26 -14.40
CA TRP A 112 4.82 -0.73 -15.78
C TRP A 112 5.87 -0.04 -16.63
N ASP A 113 6.74 -0.83 -17.25
CA ASP A 113 7.76 -0.34 -18.16
C ASP A 113 7.17 0.29 -19.43
N PRO A 114 7.95 1.11 -20.16
CA PRO A 114 7.50 1.75 -21.38
C PRO A 114 6.94 0.76 -22.42
N ASN A 115 5.73 1.04 -22.91
CA ASN A 115 5.06 0.24 -23.96
C ASN A 115 4.78 -1.22 -23.59
N THR A 116 4.64 -1.53 -22.29
CA THR A 116 4.36 -2.87 -21.80
C THR A 116 3.00 -2.91 -21.10
N ASN A 117 2.28 -4.04 -21.19
CA ASN A 117 1.10 -4.33 -20.37
C ASN A 117 0.04 -3.20 -20.36
N GLY A 118 -0.09 -2.47 -21.48
CA GLY A 118 -1.02 -1.35 -21.65
C GLY A 118 -0.46 0.05 -21.34
N ALA A 119 0.74 0.17 -20.77
CA ALA A 119 1.39 1.44 -20.48
C ALA A 119 1.93 2.13 -21.74
N GLY A 120 1.96 3.47 -21.71
CA GLY A 120 2.53 4.28 -22.79
C GLY A 120 4.06 4.36 -22.78
N ALA A 121 4.63 5.19 -23.65
CA ALA A 121 6.08 5.35 -23.81
C ALA A 121 6.81 5.93 -22.59
N ALA A 122 6.09 6.57 -21.66
CA ALA A 122 6.66 7.05 -20.40
C ALA A 122 6.74 5.97 -19.31
N GLY A 123 6.17 4.78 -19.55
CA GLY A 123 5.81 3.81 -18.52
C GLY A 123 4.61 4.28 -17.70
N HIS A 124 4.32 3.58 -16.61
CA HIS A 124 3.28 3.95 -15.66
C HIS A 124 3.61 3.49 -14.24
N VAL A 125 3.11 4.22 -13.24
CA VAL A 125 3.21 3.83 -11.84
C VAL A 125 1.88 3.98 -11.12
N GLY A 126 1.61 3.08 -10.18
CA GLY A 126 0.44 3.12 -9.30
C GLY A 126 0.84 2.78 -7.86
N TYR A 127 0.04 3.20 -6.89
CA TYR A 127 0.24 2.85 -5.49
C TYR A 127 -0.56 1.58 -5.16
N VAL A 128 0.07 0.59 -4.52
CA VAL A 128 -0.62 -0.64 -4.13
C VAL A 128 -1.37 -0.41 -2.81
N ASP A 129 -2.69 -0.34 -2.88
CA ASP A 129 -3.53 -0.16 -1.69
C ASP A 129 -3.75 -1.48 -0.94
N ILE A 130 -4.02 -2.56 -1.68
CA ILE A 130 -4.41 -3.86 -1.09
C ILE A 130 -3.79 -5.00 -1.89
N VAL A 131 -3.26 -6.00 -1.18
CA VAL A 131 -2.89 -7.30 -1.72
C VAL A 131 -3.71 -8.37 -1.02
N ASN A 132 -4.54 -9.09 -1.77
CA ASN A 132 -5.38 -10.18 -1.26
C ASN A 132 -5.15 -11.44 -2.10
N GLY A 133 -4.19 -12.26 -1.66
CA GLY A 133 -3.68 -13.39 -2.42
C GLY A 133 -3.15 -12.91 -3.78
N PRO A 134 -3.64 -13.44 -4.92
CA PRO A 134 -3.17 -13.01 -6.22
C PRO A 134 -3.81 -11.70 -6.69
N ASN A 135 -4.85 -11.19 -6.01
CA ASN A 135 -5.56 -9.96 -6.39
C ASN A 135 -4.84 -8.76 -5.80
N ILE A 136 -4.51 -7.80 -6.66
CA ILE A 136 -3.82 -6.57 -6.29
C ILE A 136 -4.73 -5.42 -6.65
N THR A 137 -5.08 -4.60 -5.67
CA THR A 137 -5.83 -3.35 -5.88
C THR A 137 -4.86 -2.19 -5.79
N ILE A 138 -4.87 -1.36 -6.82
CA ILE A 138 -4.08 -0.14 -6.88
C ILE A 138 -4.96 1.10 -6.92
N SER A 139 -4.37 2.23 -6.56
CA SER A 139 -4.82 3.56 -6.88
C SER A 139 -3.79 4.27 -7.76
N GLU A 140 -4.28 4.98 -8.76
CA GLU A 140 -3.43 5.58 -9.80
C GLU A 140 -4.09 6.82 -10.40
N TYR A 141 -3.32 7.54 -11.21
CA TYR A 141 -3.77 8.68 -11.99
C TYR A 141 -3.27 8.58 -13.41
N ASN A 142 -4.04 9.11 -14.37
CA ASN A 142 -3.61 9.23 -15.77
C ASN A 142 -3.28 7.90 -16.48
N TRP A 143 -3.92 6.79 -16.07
CA TRP A 143 -3.94 5.57 -16.89
C TRP A 143 -5.01 5.67 -17.98
N TYR A 144 -6.26 5.60 -17.56
CA TYR A 144 -7.45 5.92 -18.34
C TYR A 144 -8.63 6.11 -17.36
N PRO A 145 -9.42 7.19 -17.46
CA PRO A 145 -9.27 8.31 -18.38
C PRO A 145 -8.06 9.21 -18.05
N ALA A 146 -7.57 9.94 -19.05
CA ALA A 146 -6.37 10.77 -18.92
C ALA A 146 -6.55 11.85 -17.84
N TYR A 147 -5.51 12.07 -17.02
CA TYR A 147 -5.40 13.04 -15.93
C TYR A 147 -6.43 12.91 -14.82
N VAL A 148 -7.05 11.73 -14.68
CA VAL A 148 -8.08 11.47 -13.69
C VAL A 148 -7.66 10.31 -12.79
N TYR A 149 -8.14 10.36 -11.55
CA TYR A 149 -8.03 9.28 -10.58
C TYR A 149 -8.69 8.00 -11.08
N ASN A 150 -8.03 6.88 -10.86
CA ASN A 150 -8.61 5.56 -11.06
C ASN A 150 -8.15 4.59 -9.97
N THR A 151 -8.95 3.57 -9.74
CA THR A 151 -8.57 2.39 -8.99
C THR A 151 -8.96 1.16 -9.76
N ARG A 152 -8.09 0.16 -9.78
CA ARG A 152 -8.36 -1.12 -10.44
C ARG A 152 -7.77 -2.27 -9.66
N THR A 153 -8.40 -3.43 -9.83
CA THR A 153 -7.92 -4.70 -9.29
C THR A 153 -7.53 -5.60 -10.46
N PHE A 154 -6.35 -6.18 -10.39
CA PHE A 154 -5.88 -7.18 -11.35
C PHE A 154 -5.24 -8.36 -10.62
N ILE A 155 -5.08 -9.46 -11.33
CA ILE A 155 -4.40 -10.66 -10.83
C ILE A 155 -2.91 -10.51 -11.13
N SER A 156 -2.03 -10.81 -10.18
CA SER A 156 -0.56 -10.72 -10.33
C SER A 156 0.00 -11.44 -11.57
N SER A 157 -0.65 -12.49 -12.04
CA SER A 157 -0.26 -13.25 -13.24
C SER A 157 -0.97 -12.80 -14.52
N ALA A 158 -1.80 -11.75 -14.47
CA ALA A 158 -2.50 -11.25 -15.64
C ALA A 158 -1.56 -10.50 -16.59
N SER A 159 -1.90 -10.46 -17.88
CA SER A 159 -1.08 -9.81 -18.90
C SER A 159 -1.04 -8.29 -18.81
N ASP A 160 -1.92 -7.68 -18.01
CA ASP A 160 -1.97 -6.24 -17.72
C ASP A 160 -1.38 -5.88 -16.35
N ALA A 161 -0.86 -6.87 -15.60
CA ALA A 161 -0.26 -6.66 -14.29
C ALA A 161 1.04 -5.84 -14.37
N ALA A 162 1.39 -5.19 -13.27
CA ALA A 162 2.70 -4.55 -13.12
C ALA A 162 3.81 -5.60 -13.16
N GLN A 163 4.97 -5.21 -13.70
CA GLN A 163 6.14 -6.10 -13.79
C GLN A 163 6.96 -6.05 -12.51
N PHE A 164 7.03 -4.88 -11.89
CA PHE A 164 7.89 -4.61 -10.75
C PHE A 164 7.14 -3.87 -9.65
N TYR A 165 7.59 -4.08 -8.42
CA TYR A 165 7.11 -3.43 -7.21
C TYR A 165 8.30 -2.84 -6.46
N ILE A 166 8.26 -1.52 -6.22
CA ILE A 166 9.27 -0.82 -5.44
C ILE A 166 8.82 -0.80 -3.98
N HIS A 167 9.63 -1.37 -3.10
CA HIS A 167 9.35 -1.44 -1.67
C HIS A 167 10.06 -0.30 -0.94
N LEU A 168 9.32 0.73 -0.55
CA LEU A 168 9.86 1.93 0.08
C LEU A 168 9.93 1.85 1.61
N SER A 169 9.21 0.90 2.21
CA SER A 169 9.24 0.59 3.64
C SER A 169 10.49 -0.24 3.98
N GLY A 170 11.65 0.42 3.89
CA GLY A 170 12.92 -0.01 4.47
C GLY A 170 13.69 -1.07 3.68
N SER A 171 14.94 -0.75 3.35
CA SER A 171 16.08 -1.67 3.28
C SER A 171 16.42 -2.32 4.65
N THR A 172 15.40 -2.59 5.46
CA THR A 172 15.44 -3.45 6.63
C THR A 172 14.33 -4.47 6.45
N SER A 173 14.48 -5.33 5.44
CA SER A 173 13.82 -6.62 5.48
C SER A 173 14.19 -7.28 6.81
N CYS A 174 13.24 -7.55 7.69
CA CYS A 174 13.40 -8.70 8.56
C CYS A 174 13.45 -9.91 7.61
N PRO A 175 14.56 -10.66 7.51
CA PRO A 175 14.57 -11.83 6.65
C PRO A 175 13.40 -12.72 7.07
N ILE A 176 12.48 -12.97 6.14
CA ILE A 176 11.43 -13.97 6.38
C ILE A 176 12.17 -15.29 6.61
N GLY A 177 12.10 -15.80 7.85
CA GLY A 177 12.80 -17.02 8.27
C GLY A 177 14.06 -16.83 9.12
N SER A 178 14.40 -15.62 9.58
CA SER A 178 15.41 -15.48 10.64
C SER A 178 14.79 -15.63 12.03
N ASP A 179 15.38 -16.51 12.85
CA ASP A 179 15.00 -16.72 14.24
C ASP A 179 15.14 -15.42 15.04
N ILE A 180 14.05 -14.95 15.64
CA ILE A 180 14.12 -13.87 16.64
C ILE A 180 14.64 -14.49 17.94
N THR A 181 15.92 -14.29 18.25
CA THR A 181 16.51 -14.75 19.52
C THR A 181 16.18 -13.78 20.65
N PHE A 182 15.47 -14.27 21.67
CA PHE A 182 15.14 -13.50 22.87
C PHE A 182 16.22 -13.65 23.95
N SER A 183 16.64 -12.55 24.57
CA SER A 183 17.57 -12.56 25.71
C SER A 183 16.88 -12.74 27.07
N SER A 184 15.54 -12.72 27.13
CA SER A 184 14.75 -12.88 28.37
C SER A 184 13.31 -13.34 28.11
N VAL A 185 12.63 -13.83 29.17
CA VAL A 185 11.22 -14.28 29.15
C VAL A 185 10.29 -13.11 28.83
N ILE A 186 9.33 -13.31 27.92
CA ILE A 186 8.33 -12.32 27.52
C ILE A 186 6.99 -12.67 28.19
N SER A 187 6.43 -11.73 28.95
CA SER A 187 5.12 -11.88 29.59
C SER A 187 3.97 -11.46 28.67
N SER A 188 2.76 -11.93 28.97
CA SER A 188 1.53 -11.53 28.28
C SER A 188 1.38 -10.00 28.27
N GLY A 189 1.00 -9.45 27.10
CA GLY A 189 0.82 -8.00 26.90
C GLY A 189 2.09 -7.24 26.51
N THR A 190 3.22 -7.91 26.28
CA THR A 190 4.44 -7.26 25.78
C THR A 190 4.30 -6.96 24.29
N SER A 191 4.40 -5.69 23.90
CA SER A 191 4.52 -5.29 22.49
C SER A 191 5.96 -5.50 22.04
N LEU A 192 6.17 -6.31 21.01
CA LEU A 192 7.48 -6.48 20.38
C LEU A 192 7.58 -5.56 19.17
N THR A 193 8.61 -4.73 19.15
CA THR A 193 8.94 -3.85 18.04
C THR A 193 10.02 -4.51 17.18
N CYS A 194 9.62 -5.06 16.03
CA CYS A 194 10.57 -5.25 14.94
C CYS A 194 10.70 -3.91 14.21
N SER A 195 11.84 -3.24 14.39
CA SER A 195 12.27 -1.98 13.74
C SER A 195 11.17 -0.99 13.33
N ALA A 196 11.01 0.06 14.12
CA ALA A 196 10.37 1.37 13.87
C ALA A 196 8.93 1.45 13.28
N THR A 197 8.39 0.46 12.56
CA THR A 197 7.13 0.61 11.80
C THR A 197 6.18 -0.58 11.90
N SER A 198 6.46 -1.60 12.71
CA SER A 198 5.49 -2.67 12.95
C SER A 198 5.54 -3.16 14.40
N SER A 199 4.43 -2.98 15.12
CA SER A 199 4.20 -3.62 16.42
C SER A 199 3.53 -4.98 16.20
N ILE A 200 4.16 -6.05 16.67
CA ILE A 200 3.51 -7.36 16.74
C ILE A 200 2.88 -7.47 18.14
N THR A 201 1.55 -7.60 18.18
CA THR A 201 0.81 -7.81 19.44
C THR A 201 0.59 -9.29 19.67
N MET A 202 1.13 -9.84 20.76
CA MET A 202 0.86 -11.22 21.15
C MET A 202 -0.61 -11.39 21.56
N GLN A 203 -1.25 -12.46 21.09
CA GLN A 203 -2.59 -12.84 21.52
C GLN A 203 -2.62 -13.13 23.04
N PRO A 204 -3.72 -12.84 23.75
CA PRO A 204 -3.85 -13.17 25.17
C PRO A 204 -3.66 -14.68 25.41
N GLY A 205 -2.80 -15.05 26.38
CA GLY A 205 -2.61 -16.45 26.81
C GLY A 205 -1.37 -17.16 26.25
N PHE A 206 -0.51 -16.48 25.49
CA PHE A 206 0.75 -17.06 25.00
C PHE A 206 1.86 -16.97 26.06
N ASN A 207 2.48 -18.09 26.43
CA ASN A 207 3.68 -18.16 27.27
C ASN A 207 4.82 -18.78 26.45
N ALA A 208 5.85 -18.01 26.09
CA ALA A 208 7.05 -18.54 25.43
C ALA A 208 8.20 -18.64 26.44
N VAL A 209 8.80 -19.82 26.55
CA VAL A 209 9.95 -20.07 27.43
C VAL A 209 11.24 -19.84 26.64
N SER A 210 12.32 -19.42 27.30
CA SER A 210 13.65 -19.27 26.69
C SER A 210 14.01 -20.48 25.81
N GLY A 211 14.38 -20.24 24.55
CA GLY A 211 14.72 -21.28 23.58
C GLY A 211 13.55 -21.80 22.72
N SER A 212 12.36 -21.19 22.80
CA SER A 212 11.22 -21.56 21.95
C SER A 212 11.24 -20.81 20.61
N GLU A 213 11.12 -21.52 19.49
CA GLU A 213 10.94 -20.94 18.14
C GLU A 213 9.47 -20.47 18.00
N VAL A 214 9.23 -19.16 17.87
CA VAL A 214 7.89 -18.59 17.68
C VAL A 214 7.78 -18.06 16.27
N ARG A 215 6.98 -18.73 15.42
CA ARG A 215 6.68 -18.27 14.07
C ARG A 215 5.48 -17.35 14.08
N PHE A 216 5.67 -16.10 13.67
CA PHE A 216 4.60 -15.12 13.53
C PHE A 216 3.99 -15.22 12.13
N TYR A 217 2.66 -15.33 12.07
CA TYR A 217 1.89 -15.17 10.84
C TYR A 217 1.19 -13.82 10.91
N ILE A 218 1.51 -12.91 9.99
CA ILE A 218 0.81 -11.64 9.85
C ILE A 218 -0.56 -11.96 9.24
N GLN A 219 -1.66 -11.56 9.89
CA GLN A 219 -3.01 -11.60 9.33
C GLN A 219 -3.28 -10.32 8.55
#